data_AF-A0A944H0Y0-F1
#
_entry.id   AF-A0A944H0Y0-F1
#
_cell.length_a   1.000
_cell.length_b   1.000
_cell.length_c   1.000
_cell.angle_alpha   90.00
_cell.angle_beta   90.00
_cell.angle_gamma   90.00
#
_symmetry.space_group_name_H-M   'P 1'
#
loop_
_entity.id
_entity.type
_entity.pdbx_description
1 polymer ?
#
loop_
_entity_poly.entity_id
_entity_poly.type
_entity_poly.pdbx_seq_one_letter_code
_entity_poly.pdbx_strand_id
1 'polypeptide(L)'
;MTPKTSLANSILDINQITQPIIGETCHQITFSYGDELRLHFGEITAYSHPKLSHLRKGTWRLNTRATPWYLMLRNSLFSHCHSSMFVNNQNAAELAKIQLQYLENKKLTNFVIDSNNFKLTLSFEDHYELILEPDLEDDSGLAYWELMMPNEEILTVGPGMFWECKSIHERY
;
A
#
# COMPACT_ATOMS: atom_id res chain seq x y z
N MET A 1 -0.83 -2.31 -31.10
CA MET A 1 0.54 -2.44 -30.55
C MET A 1 0.78 -1.25 -29.65
N THR A 2 0.52 -1.41 -28.35
CA THR A 2 0.91 -0.43 -27.33
C THR A 2 2.43 -0.50 -27.15
N PRO A 3 3.12 0.63 -26.92
CA PRO A 3 4.56 0.61 -26.73
C PRO A 3 4.85 -0.20 -25.46
N LYS A 4 5.75 -1.19 -25.55
CA LYS A 4 6.41 -1.74 -24.38
C LYS A 4 7.28 -0.63 -23.79
N THR A 5 6.70 0.18 -22.90
CA THR A 5 7.50 1.00 -22.00
C THR A 5 8.39 0.04 -21.24
N SER A 6 9.71 0.24 -21.27
CA SER A 6 10.62 -0.64 -20.53
C SER A 6 10.22 -0.59 -19.05
N LEU A 7 10.24 -1.75 -18.39
CA LEU A 7 9.89 -1.91 -16.98
C LEU A 7 10.62 -0.89 -16.09
N ALA A 8 11.87 -0.56 -16.42
CA ALA A 8 12.66 0.45 -15.72
C ALA A 8 12.10 1.88 -15.87
N ASN A 9 11.65 2.26 -17.08
CA ASN A 9 11.03 3.57 -17.30
C ASN A 9 9.66 3.65 -16.62
N SER A 10 8.91 2.54 -16.62
CA SER A 10 7.58 2.50 -16.02
C SER A 10 7.60 2.58 -14.48
N ILE A 11 8.69 2.19 -13.83
CA ILE A 11 8.85 2.32 -12.37
C ILE A 11 9.32 3.71 -11.96
N LEU A 12 10.15 4.35 -12.77
CA LEU A 12 10.45 5.77 -12.57
C LEU A 12 9.15 6.60 -12.59
N ASP A 13 8.22 6.25 -13.46
CA ASP A 13 6.89 6.87 -13.53
C ASP A 13 6.07 6.58 -12.25
N ILE A 14 6.02 5.33 -11.77
CA ILE A 14 5.31 5.03 -10.52
C ILE A 14 5.93 5.76 -9.33
N ASN A 15 7.27 5.78 -9.22
CA ASN A 15 7.95 6.45 -8.12
C ASN A 15 7.62 7.95 -8.10
N GLN A 16 7.49 8.59 -9.27
CA GLN A 16 7.05 9.99 -9.37
C GLN A 16 5.59 10.17 -8.92
N ILE A 17 4.71 9.23 -9.28
CA ILE A 17 3.29 9.22 -8.86
C ILE A 17 3.17 9.05 -7.34
N THR A 18 4.03 8.22 -6.73
CA THR A 18 3.95 7.89 -5.30
C THR A 18 4.77 8.82 -4.42
N GLN A 19 5.75 9.58 -4.94
CA GLN A 19 6.53 10.54 -4.14
C GLN A 19 5.67 11.44 -3.23
N PRO A 20 4.52 11.98 -3.68
CA PRO A 20 3.74 12.90 -2.85
C PRO A 20 3.11 12.29 -1.60
N ILE A 21 3.02 10.96 -1.47
CA ILE A 21 2.55 10.32 -0.22
C ILE A 21 3.62 10.30 0.87
N ILE A 22 4.90 10.51 0.52
CA ILE A 22 6.00 10.51 1.49
C ILE A 22 5.87 11.72 2.41
N GLY A 23 5.97 11.46 3.71
CA GLY A 23 5.77 12.45 4.77
C GLY A 23 4.33 12.51 5.30
N GLU A 24 3.36 11.90 4.61
CA GLU A 24 1.99 11.79 5.09
C GLU A 24 1.89 10.85 6.29
N THR A 25 1.02 11.19 7.22
CA THR A 25 0.74 10.38 8.42
C THR A 25 -0.24 9.27 8.07
N CYS A 26 0.07 8.02 8.45
CA CYS A 26 -0.90 6.94 8.43
C CYS A 26 -1.86 7.09 9.61
N HIS A 27 -3.06 7.58 9.36
CA HIS A 27 -4.02 7.90 10.41
C HIS A 27 -4.91 6.73 10.83
N GLN A 28 -5.11 5.77 9.92
CA GLN A 28 -6.05 4.69 10.18
C GLN A 28 -5.64 3.44 9.41
N ILE A 29 -5.72 2.30 10.09
CA ILE A 29 -5.58 0.98 9.48
C ILE A 29 -6.87 0.19 9.68
N THR A 30 -7.36 -0.38 8.59
CA THR A 30 -8.60 -1.15 8.58
C THR A 30 -8.42 -2.44 7.78
N PHE A 31 -9.30 -3.38 8.03
CA PHE A 31 -9.48 -4.55 7.19
C PHE A 31 -10.83 -4.41 6.49
N SER A 32 -10.86 -4.62 5.17
CA SER A 32 -12.10 -4.75 4.42
C SER A 32 -12.53 -6.21 4.30
N TYR A 33 -13.61 -6.46 3.55
CA TYR A 33 -14.11 -7.80 3.29
C TYR A 33 -13.00 -8.70 2.72
N GLY A 34 -12.93 -9.94 3.21
CA GLY A 34 -11.88 -10.89 2.84
C GLY A 34 -10.53 -10.65 3.54
N ASP A 35 -10.54 -9.92 4.66
CA ASP A 35 -9.35 -9.57 5.45
C ASP A 35 -8.27 -8.83 4.65
N GLU A 36 -8.71 -8.06 3.63
CA GLU A 36 -7.82 -7.19 2.86
C GLU A 36 -7.39 -5.99 3.70
N LEU A 37 -6.07 -5.78 3.82
CA LEU A 37 -5.51 -4.68 4.58
C LEU A 37 -5.67 -3.35 3.81
N ARG A 38 -6.08 -2.32 4.54
CA ARG A 38 -6.23 -0.96 4.01
C ARG A 38 -5.58 0.07 4.94
N LEU A 39 -4.73 0.90 4.36
CA LEU A 39 -4.05 1.99 5.04
C LEU A 39 -4.56 3.33 4.52
N HIS A 40 -4.79 4.26 5.44
CA HIS A 40 -5.29 5.60 5.15
C HIS A 40 -4.24 6.63 5.57
N PHE A 41 -3.80 7.46 4.62
CA PHE A 41 -2.81 8.50 4.86
C PHE A 41 -3.37 9.89 4.57
N GLY A 42 -2.72 10.89 5.18
CA GLY A 42 -3.02 12.30 5.03
C GLY A 42 -4.36 12.72 5.64
N GLU A 43 -4.88 13.87 5.21
CA GLU A 43 -6.07 14.45 5.83
C GLU A 43 -7.25 13.47 5.84
N ILE A 44 -7.86 13.30 7.01
CA ILE A 44 -9.03 12.46 7.17
C ILE A 44 -10.30 13.25 6.83
N THR A 45 -10.97 12.86 5.76
CA THR A 45 -12.19 13.50 5.26
C THR A 45 -13.37 12.53 5.27
N ALA A 46 -14.60 13.06 5.32
CA ALA A 46 -15.81 12.25 5.16
C ALA A 46 -15.99 11.81 3.69
N TYR A 47 -16.68 10.70 3.45
CA TYR A 47 -17.08 10.35 2.09
C TYR A 47 -18.10 11.36 1.54
N SER A 48 -17.97 11.69 0.24
CA SER A 48 -18.86 12.61 -0.46
C SER A 48 -20.28 12.08 -0.62
N HIS A 49 -20.46 10.76 -0.73
CA HIS A 49 -21.77 10.16 -0.91
C HIS A 49 -22.60 10.24 0.39
N PRO A 50 -23.85 10.75 0.36
CA PRO A 50 -24.65 10.99 1.58
C PRO A 50 -24.79 9.78 2.50
N LYS A 51 -24.99 8.58 1.92
CA LYS A 51 -25.11 7.32 2.69
C LYS A 51 -23.83 6.91 3.42
N LEU A 52 -22.67 7.40 2.99
CA LEU A 52 -21.36 7.07 3.55
C LEU A 52 -20.75 8.23 4.33
N SER A 53 -21.48 9.33 4.52
CA SER A 53 -21.02 10.55 5.21
C SER A 53 -20.57 10.32 6.66
N HIS A 54 -21.04 9.25 7.29
CA HIS A 54 -20.61 8.83 8.64
C HIS A 54 -19.26 8.09 8.63
N LEU A 55 -18.80 7.63 7.47
CA LEU A 55 -17.49 7.00 7.31
C LEU A 55 -16.44 8.05 6.96
N ARG A 56 -15.20 7.76 7.34
CA ARG A 56 -14.05 8.62 7.07
C ARG A 56 -13.02 7.90 6.19
N LYS A 57 -12.25 8.67 5.43
CA LYS A 57 -11.17 8.19 4.57
C LYS A 57 -9.96 9.14 4.63
N GLY A 58 -8.77 8.62 4.43
CA GLY A 58 -7.60 9.45 4.13
C GLY A 58 -7.69 9.98 2.69
N THR A 59 -6.98 11.09 2.43
CA THR A 59 -6.78 11.61 1.08
C THR A 59 -6.01 10.62 0.20
N TRP A 60 -5.12 9.83 0.80
CA TRP A 60 -4.49 8.67 0.19
C TRP A 60 -5.00 7.39 0.83
N ARG A 61 -5.24 6.36 0.01
CA ARG A 61 -5.63 5.03 0.51
C ARG A 61 -4.90 3.94 -0.26
N LEU A 62 -4.15 3.12 0.46
CA LEU A 62 -3.55 1.91 -0.08
C LEU A 62 -4.43 0.71 0.27
N ASN A 63 -4.90 -0.01 -0.74
CA ASN A 63 -5.53 -1.32 -0.59
C ASN A 63 -4.50 -2.38 -0.97
N THR A 64 -4.16 -3.27 -0.05
CA THR A 64 -3.20 -4.36 -0.34
C THR A 64 -3.83 -5.49 -1.16
N ARG A 65 -5.16 -5.45 -1.38
CA ARG A 65 -5.93 -6.57 -1.94
C ARG A 65 -5.59 -7.87 -1.18
N ALA A 66 -5.80 -9.02 -1.80
CA ALA A 66 -5.42 -10.32 -1.23
C ALA A 66 -3.89 -10.58 -1.24
N THR A 67 -3.06 -9.55 -1.50
CA THR A 67 -1.60 -9.72 -1.54
C THR A 67 -1.03 -10.03 -0.16
N PRO A 68 -0.21 -11.09 -0.02
CA PRO A 68 0.51 -11.38 1.21
C PRO A 68 1.30 -10.18 1.72
N TRP A 69 1.29 -9.98 3.04
CA TRP A 69 1.97 -8.86 3.67
C TRP A 69 2.51 -9.25 5.04
N TYR A 70 3.56 -8.55 5.47
CA TYR A 70 4.10 -8.66 6.81
C TYR A 70 4.70 -7.34 7.29
N LEU A 71 4.64 -7.12 8.60
CA LEU A 71 5.24 -5.99 9.28
C LEU A 71 6.55 -6.43 9.93
N MET A 72 7.60 -5.67 9.72
CA MET A 72 8.90 -5.83 10.37
C MET A 72 9.22 -4.60 11.22
N LEU A 73 9.98 -4.82 12.29
CA LEU A 73 10.66 -3.75 13.01
C LEU A 73 12.16 -3.87 12.72
N ARG A 74 12.73 -2.86 12.08
CA ARG A 74 14.16 -2.84 11.73
C ARG A 74 14.96 -2.31 12.93
N ASN A 75 15.73 -3.18 13.57
CA ASN A 75 16.53 -2.80 14.72
C ASN A 75 17.85 -2.15 14.25
N SER A 76 18.01 -0.85 14.47
CA SER A 76 19.16 -0.05 13.96
C SER A 76 20.36 0.03 14.92
N LEU A 77 20.27 -0.57 16.11
CA LEU A 77 21.23 -0.33 17.20
C LEU A 77 22.47 -1.23 17.20
N PHE A 78 22.54 -2.29 16.38
CA PHE A 78 23.70 -3.17 16.34
C PHE A 78 24.05 -3.58 14.91
N SER A 79 25.36 -3.68 14.63
CA SER A 79 25.95 -4.14 13.36
C SER A 79 25.58 -5.58 12.95
N HIS A 80 24.70 -6.22 13.71
CA HIS A 80 24.03 -7.48 13.39
C HIS A 80 22.53 -7.20 13.35
N CYS A 81 22.02 -6.91 12.14
CA CYS A 81 20.62 -6.62 11.87
C CYS A 81 19.73 -7.83 12.22
N HIS A 82 19.25 -7.90 13.45
CA HIS A 82 18.12 -8.76 13.79
C HIS A 82 16.84 -8.00 13.44
N SER A 83 16.33 -8.22 12.22
CA SER A 83 14.96 -7.85 11.89
C SER A 83 14.02 -8.93 12.43
N SER A 84 13.01 -8.53 13.18
CA SER A 84 11.97 -9.44 13.69
C SER A 84 10.66 -9.14 12.99
N MET A 85 10.06 -10.16 12.38
CA MET A 85 8.69 -10.08 11.87
C MET A 85 7.74 -9.93 13.06
N PHE A 86 6.92 -8.89 13.04
CA PHE A 86 5.97 -8.54 14.11
C PHE A 86 4.61 -9.21 13.88
N VAL A 87 4.14 -9.26 12.63
CA VAL A 87 2.83 -9.80 12.23
C VAL A 87 2.81 -10.04 10.72
N ASN A 88 2.00 -10.99 10.24
CA ASN A 88 1.74 -11.18 8.82
C ASN A 88 0.26 -11.47 8.53
N ASN A 89 -0.07 -11.63 7.24
CA ASN A 89 -1.41 -11.92 6.74
C ASN A 89 -1.97 -13.31 7.09
N GLN A 90 -1.19 -14.20 7.70
CA GLN A 90 -1.66 -15.51 8.20
C GLN A 90 -2.20 -15.42 9.63
N ASN A 91 -1.89 -14.33 10.35
CA ASN A 91 -2.49 -14.07 11.66
C ASN A 91 -3.98 -13.73 11.50
N ALA A 92 -4.80 -14.13 12.47
CA ALA A 92 -6.20 -13.68 12.53
C ALA A 92 -6.27 -12.15 12.50
N ALA A 93 -7.17 -11.59 11.68
CA ALA A 93 -7.25 -10.15 11.42
C ALA A 93 -7.31 -9.30 12.72
N GLU A 94 -7.98 -9.79 13.76
CA GLU A 94 -8.06 -9.12 15.06
C GLU A 94 -6.69 -9.00 15.76
N LEU A 95 -5.90 -10.08 15.77
CA LEU A 95 -4.55 -10.08 16.34
C LEU A 95 -3.61 -9.23 15.50
N ALA A 96 -3.77 -9.32 14.17
CA ALA A 96 -2.97 -8.54 13.24
C ALA A 96 -3.20 -7.03 13.41
N LYS A 97 -4.46 -6.64 13.59
CA LYS A 97 -4.86 -5.24 13.81
C LYS A 97 -4.18 -4.62 15.03
N ILE A 98 -4.07 -5.36 16.15
CA ILE A 98 -3.41 -4.85 17.36
C ILE A 98 -1.95 -4.49 17.07
N GLN A 99 -1.24 -5.31 16.29
CA GLN A 99 0.15 -5.05 15.92
C GLN A 99 0.27 -3.94 14.87
N LEU A 100 -0.66 -3.88 13.91
CA LEU A 100 -0.67 -2.83 12.89
C LEU A 100 -1.01 -1.45 13.46
N GLN A 101 -1.75 -1.36 14.57
CA GLN A 101 -2.04 -0.10 15.24
C GLN A 101 -0.79 0.69 15.63
N TYR A 102 0.37 0.03 15.77
CA TYR A 102 1.63 0.75 15.97
C TYR A 102 1.98 1.65 14.79
N LEU A 103 1.51 1.38 13.57
CA LEU A 103 1.72 2.26 12.42
C LEU A 103 0.78 3.49 12.42
N GLU A 104 -0.29 3.47 13.22
CA GLU A 104 -1.20 4.61 13.30
C GLU A 104 -0.50 5.81 13.94
N ASN A 105 -0.74 6.99 13.35
CA ASN A 105 -0.11 8.26 13.67
C ASN A 105 1.42 8.30 13.40
N LYS A 106 1.96 7.35 12.64
CA LYS A 106 3.34 7.40 12.15
C LYS A 106 3.39 7.97 10.74
N LYS A 107 4.43 8.77 10.46
CA LYS A 107 4.67 9.24 9.10
C LYS A 107 5.28 8.15 8.24
N LEU A 108 4.83 8.11 6.98
CA LEU A 108 5.48 7.33 5.94
C LEU A 108 6.78 8.03 5.53
N THR A 109 7.91 7.35 5.66
CA THR A 109 9.23 7.89 5.32
C THR A 109 9.74 7.39 3.98
N ASN A 110 9.21 6.25 3.48
CA ASN A 110 9.59 5.71 2.19
C ASN A 110 8.47 4.85 1.58
N PHE A 111 8.41 4.81 0.24
CA PHE A 111 7.46 4.02 -0.56
C PHE A 111 8.23 3.49 -1.77
N VAL A 112 8.65 2.23 -1.72
CA VAL A 112 9.55 1.63 -2.72
C VAL A 112 8.91 0.42 -3.35
N ILE A 113 8.96 0.36 -4.68
CA ILE A 113 8.52 -0.79 -5.46
C ILE A 113 9.75 -1.43 -6.11
N ASP A 114 9.94 -2.73 -5.87
CA ASP A 114 10.96 -3.51 -6.56
C ASP A 114 10.54 -3.79 -8.00
N SER A 115 11.45 -3.53 -8.94
CA SER A 115 11.18 -3.65 -10.35
C SER A 115 10.93 -5.06 -10.85
N ASN A 116 11.45 -6.06 -10.15
CA ASN A 116 11.50 -7.42 -10.67
C ASN A 116 10.29 -8.24 -10.21
N ASN A 117 9.67 -7.86 -9.09
CA ASN A 117 8.62 -8.66 -8.46
C ASN A 117 7.46 -7.81 -7.89
N PHE A 118 7.43 -6.50 -8.12
CA PHE A 118 6.42 -5.58 -7.58
C PHE A 118 6.27 -5.61 -6.06
N LYS A 119 7.27 -6.12 -5.34
CA LYS A 119 7.35 -6.04 -3.88
C LYS A 119 7.26 -4.58 -3.48
N LEU A 120 6.25 -4.25 -2.71
CA LEU A 120 6.04 -2.91 -2.17
C LEU A 120 6.55 -2.87 -0.74
N THR A 121 7.48 -1.96 -0.46
CA THR A 121 8.00 -1.70 0.88
C THR A 121 7.61 -0.28 1.30
N LEU A 122 6.83 -0.19 2.38
CA LEU A 122 6.48 1.05 3.05
C LEU A 122 7.32 1.16 4.32
N SER A 123 8.14 2.20 4.41
CA SER A 123 8.90 2.49 5.63
C SER A 123 8.20 3.61 6.40
N PHE A 124 8.12 3.46 7.72
CA PHE A 124 7.51 4.43 8.62
C PHE A 124 8.56 4.96 9.60
N GLU A 125 8.18 6.00 10.35
CA GLU A 125 8.92 6.41 11.56
C GLU A 125 9.10 5.23 12.52
N ASP A 126 10.09 5.34 13.43
CA ASP A 126 10.46 4.31 14.39
C ASP A 126 10.82 2.95 13.77
N HIS A 127 11.33 2.98 12.52
CA HIS A 127 11.91 1.84 11.83
C HIS A 127 10.93 0.68 11.54
N TYR A 128 9.63 0.97 11.48
CA TYR A 128 8.66 -0.01 11.00
C TYR A 128 8.69 -0.11 9.48
N GLU A 129 8.61 -1.33 8.96
CA GLU A 129 8.52 -1.61 7.52
C GLU A 129 7.34 -2.55 7.27
N LEU A 130 6.33 -2.08 6.53
CA LEU A 130 5.26 -2.93 6.00
C LEU A 130 5.64 -3.35 4.59
N ILE A 131 5.67 -4.65 4.35
CA ILE A 131 6.08 -5.24 3.09
C ILE A 131 4.92 -6.03 2.51
N LEU A 132 4.60 -5.78 1.25
CA LEU A 132 3.68 -6.60 0.44
C LEU A 132 4.51 -7.42 -0.55
N GLU A 133 4.23 -8.72 -0.64
CA GLU A 133 4.89 -9.65 -1.54
C GLU A 133 3.86 -10.26 -2.50
N PRO A 134 3.71 -9.68 -3.70
CA PRO A 134 2.87 -10.24 -4.75
C PRO A 134 3.24 -11.68 -5.10
N ASP A 135 2.21 -12.51 -5.32
CA ASP A 135 2.39 -13.80 -5.96
C ASP A 135 2.43 -13.61 -7.49
N LEU A 136 3.60 -13.81 -8.08
CA LEU A 136 3.79 -13.64 -9.53
C LEU A 136 3.17 -14.78 -10.34
N GLU A 137 2.82 -15.90 -9.69
CA GLU A 137 2.15 -17.04 -10.32
C GLU A 137 0.62 -16.91 -10.27
N ASP A 138 0.09 -15.93 -9.53
CA ASP A 138 -1.35 -15.67 -9.46
C ASP A 138 -1.90 -15.26 -10.84
N ASP A 139 -2.79 -16.11 -11.37
CA ASP A 139 -3.45 -15.94 -12.66
C ASP A 139 -4.89 -15.40 -12.54
N SER A 140 -5.29 -14.98 -11.34
CA SER A 140 -6.62 -14.41 -11.07
C SER A 140 -6.95 -13.18 -11.91
N GLY A 141 -5.92 -12.52 -12.45
CA GLY A 141 -6.03 -11.25 -13.16
C GLY A 141 -6.38 -10.06 -12.24
N LEU A 142 -6.39 -10.27 -10.93
CA LEU A 142 -6.66 -9.23 -9.95
C LEU A 142 -5.41 -8.39 -9.69
N ALA A 143 -5.62 -7.11 -9.35
CA ALA A 143 -4.55 -6.26 -8.89
C ALA A 143 -3.91 -6.79 -7.61
N TYR A 144 -2.58 -6.68 -7.53
CA TYR A 144 -1.83 -6.91 -6.30
C TYR A 144 -2.14 -5.81 -5.29
N TRP A 145 -2.13 -4.55 -5.69
CA TRP A 145 -2.50 -3.46 -4.81
C TRP A 145 -2.98 -2.25 -5.59
N GLU A 146 -3.70 -1.39 -4.90
CA GLU A 146 -4.27 -0.17 -5.45
C GLU A 146 -3.97 1.00 -4.54
N LEU A 147 -3.55 2.12 -5.12
CA LEU A 147 -3.36 3.38 -4.42
C LEU A 147 -4.34 4.42 -4.96
N MET A 148 -5.32 4.78 -4.14
CA MET A 148 -6.22 5.91 -4.42
C MET A 148 -5.57 7.21 -3.96
N MET A 149 -5.58 8.20 -4.85
CA MET A 149 -4.86 9.46 -4.69
C MET A 149 -5.81 10.65 -4.47
N PRO A 150 -5.31 11.80 -3.96
CA PRO A 150 -6.15 12.95 -3.63
C PRO A 150 -6.85 13.59 -4.84
N ASN A 151 -6.25 13.44 -6.03
CA ASN A 151 -6.77 13.96 -7.31
C ASN A 151 -7.83 13.04 -7.95
N GLU A 152 -8.38 12.08 -7.20
CA GLU A 152 -9.37 11.12 -7.69
C GLU A 152 -8.84 10.22 -8.82
N GLU A 153 -7.53 9.95 -8.81
CA GLU A 153 -6.91 8.91 -9.61
C GLU A 153 -6.65 7.66 -8.78
N ILE A 154 -6.56 6.52 -9.46
CA ILE A 154 -6.19 5.23 -8.90
C ILE A 154 -5.00 4.67 -9.67
N LEU A 155 -3.93 4.38 -8.93
CA LEU A 155 -2.81 3.58 -9.42
C LEU A 155 -3.08 2.12 -9.07
N THR A 156 -3.13 1.27 -10.08
CA THR A 156 -3.36 -0.16 -9.94
C THR A 156 -2.13 -0.92 -10.44
N VAL A 157 -1.61 -1.82 -9.60
CA VAL A 157 -0.46 -2.67 -9.94
C VAL A 157 -0.87 -4.13 -9.85
N GLY A 158 -0.58 -4.93 -10.87
CA GLY A 158 -1.11 -6.28 -11.01
C GLY A 158 -0.27 -7.22 -11.89
N PRO A 159 -0.80 -8.41 -12.19
CA PRO A 159 -0.08 -9.49 -12.87
C PRO A 159 0.36 -9.13 -14.29
N GLY A 160 1.33 -9.89 -14.80
CA GLY A 160 1.92 -9.63 -16.12
C GLY A 160 2.86 -8.43 -16.16
N MET A 161 3.34 -8.01 -14.99
CA MET A 161 4.16 -6.82 -14.79
C MET A 161 3.49 -5.53 -15.29
N PHE A 162 2.19 -5.43 -15.06
CA PHE A 162 1.35 -4.35 -15.55
C PHE A 162 0.98 -3.39 -14.43
N TRP A 163 0.92 -2.11 -14.78
CA TRP A 163 0.31 -1.09 -13.95
C TRP A 163 -0.43 -0.08 -14.82
N GLU A 164 -1.42 0.56 -14.22
CA GLU A 164 -2.16 1.66 -14.83
C GLU A 164 -2.45 2.75 -13.80
N CYS A 165 -2.53 3.99 -14.26
CA CYS A 165 -3.00 5.12 -13.47
C CYS A 165 -4.13 5.79 -14.26
N LYS A 166 -5.31 5.91 -13.66
CA LYS A 166 -6.50 6.46 -14.32
C LYS A 166 -7.41 7.20 -13.36
N SER A 167 -8.28 8.05 -13.90
CA SER A 167 -9.32 8.70 -13.10
C SER A 167 -10.36 7.67 -12.64
N ILE A 168 -10.85 7.80 -11.41
CA ILE A 168 -11.95 6.97 -10.91
C ILE A 168 -13.28 7.21 -11.65
N HIS A 169 -13.38 8.29 -12.44
CA HIS A 169 -14.56 8.62 -13.25
C HIS A 169 -14.45 8.12 -14.68
N GLU A 170 -13.30 7.57 -15.07
CA GLU A 170 -13.12 6.97 -16.39
C GLU A 170 -13.97 5.70 -16.50
N ARG A 171 -14.81 5.63 -17.53
CA ARG A 171 -15.68 4.47 -17.76
C ARG A 171 -14.86 3.34 -18.37
N TYR A 172 -14.98 2.14 -17.79
CA TYR A 172 -14.53 0.89 -18.38
C TYR A 172 -15.27 0.58 -19.69
#